data_AF-A0A950EHV9-F1
#
_entry.id   AF-A0A950EHV9-F1
#
_cell.length_a   1.000
_cell.length_b   1.000
_cell.length_c   1.000
_cell.angle_alpha   90.00
_cell.angle_beta   90.00
_cell.angle_gamma   90.00
#
_symmetry.space_group_name_H-M   'P 1'
#
loop_
_entity.id
_entity.type
_entity.pdbx_description
1 polymer ?
#
loop_
_entity_poly.entity_id
_entity_poly.type
_entity_poly.pdbx_seq_one_letter_code
_entity_poly.pdbx_strand_id
1 'polypeptide(L)'
;IYGFYVFYQLVRRSRDHNRRRLELLDAATTAAWERAQAAGRADELRPQFERMGVHLGILRQLTTNFRDPIVWTILRLIASTIVDVILFILLDGDLVKHDAAERAAEAELAAIYGALGADLAIPPGAPKGAHNYVARIIVTIVTLGIYFLFWTYNVMDDGNRHFEENWAWEDSLRHALGG
;
A
#
# COMPACT_ATOMS: atom_id res chain seq x y z
N ILE A 1 -13.75 -16.41 18.95
CA ILE A 1 -12.62 -17.04 18.20
C ILE A 1 -12.54 -16.50 16.76
N TYR A 2 -13.59 -16.65 15.93
CA TYR A 2 -13.60 -16.17 14.54
C TYR A 2 -13.18 -14.70 14.37
N GLY A 3 -13.72 -13.78 15.20
CA GLY A 3 -13.37 -12.37 15.14
C GLY A 3 -11.87 -12.10 15.33
N PHE A 4 -11.19 -12.82 16.23
CA PHE A 4 -9.75 -12.66 16.46
C PHE A 4 -8.93 -13.12 15.27
N TYR A 5 -9.34 -14.23 14.62
CA TYR A 5 -8.70 -14.70 13.40
C TYR A 5 -8.82 -13.68 12.27
N VAL A 6 -10.01 -13.12 12.05
CA VAL A 6 -10.23 -12.09 11.02
C VAL A 6 -9.38 -10.85 11.29
N PHE A 7 -9.30 -10.40 12.54
CA PHE A 7 -8.48 -9.28 12.94
C PHE A 7 -6.97 -9.54 12.73
N TYR A 8 -6.49 -10.72 13.14
CA TYR A 8 -5.12 -11.15 12.89
C TYR A 8 -4.81 -11.12 11.39
N GLN A 9 -5.71 -11.68 10.56
CA GLN A 9 -5.53 -11.71 9.10
C GLN A 9 -5.54 -10.31 8.49
N LEU A 10 -6.35 -9.39 9.01
CA LEU A 10 -6.39 -8.01 8.55
C LEU A 10 -5.05 -7.29 8.75
N VAL A 11 -4.44 -7.44 9.94
CA VAL A 11 -3.12 -6.86 10.21
C VAL A 11 -2.04 -7.55 9.38
N ARG A 12 -2.05 -8.88 9.34
CA ARG A 12 -1.07 -9.69 8.60
C ARG A 12 -1.06 -9.34 7.11
N ARG A 13 -2.22 -9.34 6.47
CA ARG A 13 -2.31 -9.09 5.02
C ARG A 13 -1.84 -7.69 4.63
N SER A 14 -2.11 -6.67 5.48
CA SER A 14 -1.64 -5.31 5.22
C SER A 14 -0.12 -5.23 5.29
N ARG A 15 0.49 -5.80 6.34
CA ARG A 15 1.95 -5.88 6.46
C ARG A 15 2.59 -6.64 5.28
N ASP A 16 2.06 -7.82 4.97
CA ASP A 16 2.65 -8.70 3.96
C ASP A 16 2.51 -8.09 2.55
N HIS A 17 1.39 -7.43 2.24
CA HIS A 17 1.21 -6.72 0.98
C HIS A 17 2.23 -5.59 0.81
N ASN A 18 2.37 -4.73 1.82
CA ASN A 18 3.23 -3.55 1.73
C ASN A 18 4.71 -3.95 1.60
N ARG A 19 5.11 -5.03 2.27
CA ARG A 19 6.44 -5.62 2.09
C ARG A 19 6.64 -6.13 0.65
N ARG A 20 5.71 -6.92 0.13
CA ARG A 20 5.77 -7.48 -1.23
C ARG A 20 5.84 -6.37 -2.28
N ARG A 21 5.06 -5.30 -2.11
CA ARG A 21 5.05 -4.15 -3.00
C ARG A 21 6.36 -3.39 -3.00
N LEU A 22 6.94 -3.14 -1.82
CA LEU A 22 8.28 -2.55 -1.73
C LEU A 22 9.33 -3.42 -2.42
N GLU A 23 9.36 -4.73 -2.16
CA GLU A 23 10.31 -5.66 -2.78
C GLU A 23 10.18 -5.67 -4.31
N LEU A 24 8.95 -5.67 -4.82
CA LEU A 24 8.66 -5.62 -6.25
C LEU A 24 9.16 -4.32 -6.90
N LEU A 25 8.80 -3.16 -6.33
CA LEU A 25 9.17 -1.86 -6.89
C LEU A 25 10.69 -1.62 -6.83
N ASP A 26 11.36 -2.08 -5.76
CA ASP A 26 12.81 -2.04 -5.63
C ASP A 26 13.47 -2.88 -6.74
N ALA A 27 13.02 -4.13 -6.93
CA ALA A 27 13.52 -5.01 -7.99
C ALA A 27 13.26 -4.45 -9.41
N ALA A 28 12.08 -3.90 -9.65
CA ALA A 28 11.73 -3.28 -10.93
C ALA A 28 12.59 -2.05 -11.22
N THR A 29 12.93 -1.27 -10.19
CA THR A 29 13.83 -0.12 -10.27
C THR A 29 15.26 -0.56 -10.56
N THR A 30 15.75 -1.61 -9.88
CA THR A 30 17.07 -2.19 -10.16
C THR A 30 17.18 -2.68 -11.60
N ALA A 31 16.19 -3.43 -12.09
CA ALA A 31 16.15 -3.89 -13.48
C ALA A 31 16.13 -2.73 -14.48
N ALA A 32 15.37 -1.67 -14.19
CA ALA A 32 15.35 -0.47 -15.02
C ALA A 32 16.72 0.26 -15.02
N TRP A 33 17.41 0.30 -13.88
CA TRP A 33 18.74 0.89 -13.78
C TRP A 33 19.77 0.14 -14.62
N GLU A 34 19.77 -1.20 -14.55
CA GLU A 34 20.65 -2.04 -15.37
C GLU A 34 20.40 -1.82 -16.87
N ARG A 35 19.13 -1.74 -17.28
CA ARG A 35 18.76 -1.41 -18.67
C ARG A 35 19.23 0.00 -19.08
N ALA A 36 19.07 0.99 -18.20
CA ALA A 36 19.53 2.36 -18.47
C ALA A 36 21.05 2.43 -18.63
N GLN A 37 21.81 1.69 -17.82
CA GLN A 37 23.26 1.57 -17.93
C GLN A 37 23.68 0.91 -19.25
N ALA A 38 23.06 -0.22 -19.60
CA ALA A 38 23.32 -0.92 -20.84
C ALA A 38 23.00 -0.06 -22.09
N ALA A 39 21.99 0.81 -21.99
CA ALA A 39 21.62 1.76 -23.04
C ALA A 39 22.46 3.05 -23.06
N GLY A 40 23.38 3.25 -22.09
CA GLY A 40 24.17 4.48 -21.98
C GLY A 40 23.36 5.72 -21.55
N ARG A 41 22.21 5.52 -20.90
CA ARG A 41 21.25 6.59 -20.51
C ARG A 41 21.15 6.80 -19.00
N ALA A 42 22.06 6.22 -18.23
CA ALA A 42 22.04 6.30 -16.77
C ALA A 42 22.14 7.74 -16.25
N ASP A 43 22.99 8.58 -16.85
CA ASP A 43 23.12 9.99 -16.44
C ASP A 43 21.89 10.82 -16.78
N GLU A 44 21.24 10.54 -17.91
CA GLU A 44 20.01 11.21 -18.35
C GLU A 44 18.84 10.89 -17.41
N LEU A 45 18.71 9.62 -17.00
CA LEU A 45 17.59 9.15 -16.18
C LEU A 45 17.83 9.24 -14.67
N ARG A 46 19.05 9.61 -14.24
CA ARG A 46 19.40 9.71 -12.81
C ARG A 46 18.40 10.53 -11.98
N PRO A 47 17.88 11.68 -12.43
CA PRO A 47 16.89 12.44 -11.67
C PRO A 47 15.60 11.64 -11.37
N GLN A 48 15.14 10.80 -12.29
CA GLN A 48 13.97 9.94 -12.13
C GLN A 48 14.26 8.86 -11.07
N PHE A 49 15.44 8.23 -11.11
CA PHE A 49 15.87 7.25 -10.11
C PHE A 49 16.04 7.86 -8.71
N GLU A 50 16.48 9.11 -8.61
CA GLU A 50 16.56 9.82 -7.33
C GLU A 50 15.15 10.07 -6.74
N ARG A 51 14.19 10.51 -7.57
CA ARG A 51 12.78 10.66 -7.14
C ARG A 51 12.16 9.31 -6.77
N MET A 52 12.45 8.26 -7.53
CA MET A 52 12.08 6.89 -7.18
C MET A 52 12.55 6.52 -5.77
N GLY A 53 13.82 6.80 -5.47
CA GLY A 53 14.41 6.54 -4.16
C GLY A 53 13.68 7.23 -3.02
N VAL A 54 13.16 8.44 -3.23
CA VAL A 54 12.32 9.15 -2.25
C VAL A 54 11.03 8.38 -1.97
N HIS A 55 10.32 7.94 -3.01
CA HIS A 55 9.06 7.20 -2.86
C HIS A 55 9.27 5.83 -2.21
N LEU A 56 10.30 5.09 -2.63
CA LEU A 56 10.70 3.82 -1.98
C LEU A 56 11.10 4.01 -0.52
N GLY A 57 11.73 5.14 -0.19
CA GLY A 57 12.06 5.53 1.19
C GLY A 57 10.82 5.66 2.08
N ILE A 58 9.76 6.27 1.58
CA ILE A 58 8.47 6.39 2.28
C ILE A 58 7.86 5.01 2.51
N LEU A 59 7.80 4.17 1.46
CA LEU A 59 7.28 2.81 1.56
C LEU A 59 8.09 1.98 2.57
N ARG A 60 9.42 2.08 2.56
CA ARG A 60 10.30 1.40 3.52
C ARG A 60 10.03 1.85 4.95
N GLN A 61 9.83 3.14 5.19
CA GLN A 61 9.45 3.64 6.52
C GLN A 61 8.12 3.05 7.00
N LEU A 62 7.13 2.93 6.11
CA LEU A 62 5.86 2.28 6.44
C LEU A 62 6.07 0.80 6.76
N THR A 63 6.99 0.10 6.07
CA THR A 63 7.33 -1.31 6.38
C THR A 63 7.89 -1.56 7.76
N THR A 64 8.74 -0.66 8.25
CA THR A 64 9.34 -0.76 9.60
C THR A 64 8.32 -0.48 10.70
N ASN A 65 7.35 0.39 10.43
CA ASN A 65 6.32 0.78 11.39
C ASN A 65 5.13 -0.18 11.42
N PHE A 66 5.15 -1.28 10.64
CA PHE A 66 4.01 -2.19 10.63
C PHE A 66 3.82 -2.91 11.95
N ARG A 67 2.55 -2.93 12.29
CA ARG A 67 1.98 -3.50 13.48
C ARG A 67 2.11 -5.01 13.41
N ASP A 68 2.82 -5.60 14.36
CA ASP A 68 2.91 -7.05 14.44
C ASP A 68 1.51 -7.67 14.66
N PRO A 69 1.05 -8.60 13.79
CA PRO A 69 -0.29 -9.17 13.89
C PRO A 69 -0.56 -9.89 15.22
N ILE A 70 0.47 -10.52 15.81
CA ILE A 70 0.35 -11.24 17.09
C ILE A 70 0.17 -10.22 18.21
N VAL A 71 1.05 -9.20 18.27
CA VAL A 71 0.97 -8.13 19.29
C VAL A 71 -0.40 -7.47 19.27
N TRP A 72 -0.90 -7.08 18.09
CA TRP A 72 -2.21 -6.43 17.99
C TRP A 72 -3.37 -7.35 18.36
N THR A 73 -3.29 -8.63 18.02
CA THR A 73 -4.31 -9.60 18.42
C THR A 73 -4.33 -9.80 19.93
N ILE A 74 -3.17 -9.79 20.60
CA ILE A 74 -3.06 -9.84 22.05
C ILE A 74 -3.62 -8.56 22.68
N LEU A 75 -3.27 -7.38 22.16
CA LEU A 75 -3.83 -6.11 22.65
C LEU A 75 -5.36 -6.11 22.58
N ARG A 76 -5.91 -6.62 21.47
CA ARG A 76 -7.36 -6.75 21.29
C ARG A 76 -8.01 -7.68 22.32
N LEU A 77 -7.32 -8.73 22.78
CA LEU A 77 -7.85 -9.60 23.83
C LEU A 77 -8.12 -8.82 25.13
N ILE A 78 -7.29 -7.81 25.43
CA ILE A 78 -7.33 -7.01 26.66
C ILE A 78 -8.34 -5.86 26.54
N ALA A 79 -8.34 -5.14 25.43
CA ALA A 79 -9.08 -3.87 25.28
C ALA A 79 -10.03 -3.81 24.06
N SER A 80 -10.29 -4.96 23.42
CA SER A 80 -11.33 -5.23 22.41
C SER A 80 -11.64 -4.06 21.47
N THR A 81 -12.87 -3.52 21.50
CA THR A 81 -13.36 -2.49 20.56
C THR A 81 -12.50 -1.22 20.52
N ILE A 82 -11.88 -0.82 21.64
CA ILE A 82 -10.99 0.37 21.64
C ILE A 82 -9.77 0.10 20.75
N VAL A 83 -9.19 -1.09 20.86
CA VAL A 83 -8.06 -1.51 20.02
C VAL A 83 -8.48 -1.60 18.56
N ASP A 84 -9.69 -2.09 18.28
CA ASP A 84 -10.17 -2.18 16.91
C ASP A 84 -10.34 -0.80 16.25
N VAL A 85 -10.92 0.18 16.97
CA VAL A 85 -11.05 1.56 16.48
C VAL A 85 -9.68 2.17 16.19
N ILE A 86 -8.73 2.04 17.13
CA ILE A 86 -7.37 2.55 16.95
C ILE A 86 -6.73 1.88 15.73
N LEU A 87 -6.80 0.56 15.62
CA LEU A 87 -6.23 -0.16 14.49
C LEU A 87 -6.85 0.31 13.16
N PHE A 88 -8.18 0.46 13.08
CA PHE A 88 -8.85 0.83 11.85
C PHE A 88 -8.46 2.23 11.36
N ILE A 89 -8.35 3.19 12.27
CA ILE A 89 -7.85 4.54 11.95
C ILE A 89 -6.43 4.46 11.41
N LEU A 90 -5.59 3.66 12.05
CA LEU A 90 -4.21 3.58 11.66
C LEU A 90 -4.01 2.79 10.35
N LEU A 91 -4.79 1.74 10.09
CA LEU A 91 -4.78 1.02 8.82
C LEU A 91 -5.23 1.91 7.65
N ASP A 92 -6.27 2.73 7.85
CA ASP A 92 -6.70 3.71 6.85
C ASP A 92 -5.61 4.73 6.56
N GLY A 93 -5.02 5.32 7.62
CA GLY A 93 -3.93 6.29 7.49
C GLY A 93 -2.67 5.71 6.83
N ASP A 94 -2.31 4.47 7.15
CA ASP A 94 -1.18 3.79 6.51
C ASP A 94 -1.48 3.48 5.05
N LEU A 95 -2.71 3.06 4.71
CA LEU A 95 -3.12 2.79 3.34
C LEU A 95 -3.13 4.07 2.48
N VAL A 96 -3.59 5.21 3.02
CA VAL A 96 -3.54 6.52 2.35
C VAL A 96 -2.10 6.90 1.99
N LYS A 97 -1.18 6.74 2.94
CA LYS A 97 0.24 7.06 2.71
C LYS A 97 0.90 6.08 1.75
N HIS A 98 0.58 4.80 1.88
CA HIS A 98 1.10 3.73 1.04
C HIS A 98 0.68 3.95 -0.42
N ASP A 99 -0.63 4.08 -0.68
CA ASP A 99 -1.19 4.25 -2.03
C ASP A 99 -0.65 5.52 -2.71
N ALA A 100 -0.49 6.63 -1.98
CA ALA A 100 0.11 7.84 -2.53
C ALA A 100 1.59 7.66 -2.92
N ALA A 101 2.39 7.01 -2.07
CA ALA A 101 3.81 6.79 -2.34
C ALA A 101 4.01 5.75 -3.46
N GLU A 102 3.18 4.71 -3.48
CA GLU A 102 3.18 3.67 -4.50
C GLU A 102 2.85 4.22 -5.87
N ARG A 103 1.73 4.95 -6.03
CA ARG A 103 1.37 5.53 -7.33
C ARG A 103 2.43 6.49 -7.85
N ALA A 104 3.08 7.24 -6.96
CA ALA A 104 4.17 8.12 -7.35
C ALA A 104 5.40 7.32 -7.83
N ALA A 105 5.75 6.23 -7.14
CA ALA A 105 6.78 5.30 -7.61
C ALA A 105 6.41 4.66 -8.96
N GLU A 106 5.17 4.21 -9.12
CA GLU A 106 4.69 3.60 -10.36
C GLU A 106 4.72 4.57 -11.54
N ALA A 107 4.37 5.85 -11.31
CA ALA A 107 4.46 6.90 -12.31
C ALA A 107 5.91 7.20 -12.72
N GLU A 108 6.85 7.26 -11.78
CA GLU A 108 8.28 7.42 -12.09
C GLU A 108 8.82 6.20 -12.85
N LEU A 109 8.41 4.98 -12.47
CA LEU A 109 8.78 3.77 -13.19
C LEU A 109 8.24 3.82 -14.61
N ALA A 110 6.99 4.22 -14.81
CA ALA A 110 6.40 4.35 -16.13
C ALA A 110 7.17 5.36 -17.00
N ALA A 111 7.60 6.48 -16.43
CA ALA A 111 8.45 7.45 -17.13
C ALA A 111 9.83 6.87 -17.50
N ILE A 112 10.45 6.09 -16.61
CA ILE A 112 11.75 5.44 -16.86
C ILE A 112 11.61 4.38 -17.96
N TYR A 113 10.66 3.45 -17.83
CA TYR A 113 10.43 2.39 -18.82
C TYR A 113 10.03 2.99 -20.18
N GLY A 114 9.19 4.03 -20.19
CA GLY A 114 8.81 4.76 -21.41
C GLY A 114 10.01 5.40 -22.09
N ALA A 115 10.92 6.01 -21.34
CA ALA A 115 12.18 6.50 -21.88
C ALA A 115 13.00 5.36 -22.48
N LEU A 116 13.05 4.19 -21.83
CA LEU A 116 13.76 3.00 -22.30
C LEU A 116 13.02 2.22 -23.43
N GLY A 117 11.89 2.73 -23.92
CA GLY A 117 11.14 2.14 -25.04
C GLY A 117 10.18 1.02 -24.67
N ALA A 118 9.86 0.86 -23.39
CA ALA A 118 8.87 -0.09 -22.89
C ALA A 118 7.63 0.65 -22.38
N ASP A 119 6.44 0.14 -22.71
CA ASP A 119 5.18 0.70 -22.21
C ASP A 119 4.86 0.10 -20.84
N LEU A 120 4.59 0.96 -19.87
CA LEU A 120 4.21 0.58 -18.52
C LEU A 120 3.02 1.45 -18.08
N ALA A 121 1.96 0.81 -17.59
CA ALA A 121 0.74 1.52 -17.26
C ALA A 121 0.96 2.53 -16.12
N ILE A 122 0.31 3.69 -16.25
CA ILE A 122 0.20 4.65 -15.16
C ILE A 122 -1.08 4.31 -14.37
N PRO A 123 -1.02 4.22 -13.04
CA PRO A 123 -2.19 3.95 -12.21
C PRO A 123 -3.29 5.00 -12.44
N PRO A 124 -4.54 4.60 -12.73
CA PRO A 124 -5.62 5.54 -12.96
C PRO A 124 -6.15 6.13 -11.64
N GLY A 125 -6.61 7.38 -11.70
CA GLY A 125 -7.31 8.03 -10.58
C GLY A 125 -6.40 8.72 -9.55
N ALA A 126 -7.04 9.33 -8.56
CA ALA A 126 -6.34 10.00 -7.46
C ALA A 126 -6.00 9.00 -6.36
N PRO A 127 -4.93 9.24 -5.58
CA PRO A 127 -4.66 8.44 -4.39
C PRO A 127 -5.84 8.43 -3.41
N LYS A 128 -5.96 7.34 -2.66
CA LYS A 128 -6.98 7.17 -1.62
C LYS A 128 -6.92 8.33 -0.62
N GLY A 129 -8.08 8.93 -0.37
CA GLY A 129 -8.28 9.93 0.69
C GLY A 129 -8.54 9.29 2.06
N ALA A 130 -8.21 10.03 3.12
CA ALA A 130 -8.50 9.63 4.49
C ALA A 130 -10.00 9.66 4.78
N HIS A 131 -10.45 8.72 5.59
CA HIS A 131 -11.82 8.72 6.09
C HIS A 131 -12.05 9.76 7.18
N ASN A 132 -13.31 10.18 7.37
CA ASN A 132 -13.70 11.02 8.49
C ASN A 132 -13.83 10.16 9.77
N TYR A 133 -12.73 10.03 10.52
CA TYR A 133 -12.68 9.19 11.73
C TYR A 133 -13.63 9.67 12.83
N VAL A 134 -13.77 10.98 13.02
CA VAL A 134 -14.64 11.56 14.05
C VAL A 134 -16.09 11.19 13.78
N ALA A 135 -16.57 11.36 12.55
CA ALA A 135 -17.91 10.98 12.16
C ALA A 135 -18.14 9.46 12.39
N ARG A 136 -17.18 8.62 11.99
CA ARG A 136 -17.28 7.16 12.19
C ARG A 136 -17.38 6.77 13.66
N ILE A 137 -16.62 7.40 14.54
CA ILE A 137 -16.70 7.18 16.00
C ILE A 137 -18.08 7.60 16.52
N ILE A 138 -18.53 8.81 16.19
CA ILE A 138 -19.83 9.33 16.63
C ILE A 138 -20.96 8.41 16.19
N VAL A 139 -20.98 8.00 14.92
CA VAL A 139 -22.01 7.09 14.39
C VAL A 139 -21.93 5.72 15.06
N THR A 140 -20.74 5.22 15.36
CA THR A 140 -20.58 3.97 16.13
C THR A 140 -21.23 4.08 17.50
N ILE A 141 -21.03 5.19 18.22
CA ILE A 141 -21.63 5.41 19.54
C ILE A 141 -23.15 5.55 19.45
N VAL A 142 -23.65 6.40 18.55
CA VAL A 142 -25.08 6.68 18.38
C VAL A 142 -25.85 5.42 17.95
N THR A 143 -25.23 4.53 17.17
CA THR A 143 -25.82 3.25 16.75
C THR A 143 -25.57 2.10 17.74
N LEU A 144 -25.05 2.39 18.95
CA LEU A 144 -24.72 1.40 19.97
C LEU A 144 -23.82 0.26 19.45
N GLY A 145 -22.88 0.59 18.55
CA GLY A 145 -21.91 -0.35 17.99
C GLY A 145 -22.36 -1.05 16.71
N ILE A 146 -23.60 -0.90 16.22
CA ILE A 146 -24.06 -1.56 14.99
C ILE A 146 -23.25 -1.10 13.77
N TYR A 147 -22.97 0.20 13.67
CA TYR A 147 -22.13 0.75 12.59
C TYR A 147 -20.71 0.16 12.56
N PHE A 148 -20.24 -0.40 13.66
CA PHE A 148 -18.91 -1.01 13.74
C PHE A 148 -18.75 -2.19 12.76
N LEU A 149 -19.83 -2.93 12.49
CA LEU A 149 -19.83 -4.02 11.50
C LEU A 149 -19.59 -3.49 10.09
N PHE A 150 -20.25 -2.37 9.74
CA PHE A 150 -20.03 -1.71 8.46
C PHE A 150 -18.61 -1.16 8.34
N TRP A 151 -18.08 -0.53 9.39
CA TRP A 151 -16.71 -0.04 9.40
C TRP A 151 -15.71 -1.19 9.22
N THR A 152 -15.92 -2.31 9.90
CA THR A 152 -15.10 -3.52 9.73
C THR A 152 -15.09 -4.00 8.28
N TYR A 153 -16.26 -4.09 7.64
CA TYR A 153 -16.36 -4.44 6.22
C TYR A 153 -15.61 -3.43 5.34
N ASN A 154 -15.81 -2.13 5.56
CA ASN A 154 -15.19 -1.11 4.73
C ASN A 154 -13.66 -1.10 4.82
N VAL A 155 -13.05 -1.32 6.00
CA VAL A 155 -11.59 -1.48 6.10
C VAL A 155 -11.09 -2.71 5.34
N MET A 156 -11.92 -3.77 5.27
CA MET A 156 -11.57 -4.94 4.49
C MET A 156 -11.62 -4.68 2.98
N ASP A 157 -12.71 -4.04 2.54
CA ASP A 157 -13.01 -3.70 1.16
C ASP A 157 -11.98 -2.73 0.56
N ASP A 158 -11.62 -1.68 1.30
CA ASP A 158 -10.60 -0.71 0.89
C ASP A 158 -9.26 -1.38 0.58
N GLY A 159 -8.83 -2.31 1.44
CA GLY A 159 -7.61 -3.07 1.21
C GLY A 159 -7.73 -4.02 0.01
N ASN A 160 -8.87 -4.67 -0.18
CA ASN A 160 -9.08 -5.58 -1.32
C ASN A 160 -9.01 -4.82 -2.65
N ARG A 161 -9.71 -3.69 -2.75
CA ARG A 161 -9.70 -2.85 -3.96
C ARG A 161 -8.30 -2.36 -4.31
N HIS A 162 -7.54 -1.89 -3.32
CA HIS A 162 -6.15 -1.48 -3.54
C HIS A 162 -5.29 -2.64 -4.06
N PHE A 163 -5.49 -3.86 -3.55
CA PHE A 163 -4.72 -5.02 -4.01
C PHE A 163 -5.09 -5.42 -5.44
N GLU A 164 -6.38 -5.35 -5.80
CA GLU A 164 -6.87 -5.62 -7.16
C GLU A 164 -6.31 -4.62 -8.18
N GLU A 165 -6.26 -3.33 -7.82
CA GLU A 165 -5.63 -2.29 -8.64
C GLU A 165 -4.13 -2.58 -8.86
N ASN A 166 -3.42 -2.97 -7.80
CA ASN A 166 -2.00 -3.34 -7.88
C ASN A 166 -1.75 -4.58 -8.75
N TRP A 167 -2.66 -5.56 -8.77
CA TRP A 167 -2.50 -6.74 -9.65
C TRP A 167 -2.57 -6.37 -11.13
N ALA A 168 -3.50 -5.50 -11.52
CA ALA A 168 -3.60 -5.04 -12.90
C ALA A 168 -2.33 -4.29 -13.34
N TRP A 169 -1.76 -3.46 -12.45
CA TRP A 169 -0.50 -2.78 -12.72
C TRP A 169 0.68 -3.76 -12.80
N GLU A 170 0.75 -4.75 -11.90
CA GLU A 170 1.79 -5.78 -11.89
C GLU A 170 1.83 -6.59 -13.20
N ASP A 171 0.67 -6.89 -13.76
CA ASP A 171 0.61 -7.56 -15.06
C ASP A 171 1.21 -6.67 -16.16
N SER A 172 0.97 -5.35 -16.15
CA SER A 172 1.61 -4.44 -17.11
C SER A 172 3.15 -4.41 -16.95
N LEU A 173 3.66 -4.48 -15.72
CA LEU A 173 5.08 -4.54 -15.44
C LEU A 173 5.74 -5.83 -15.98
N ARG A 174 5.05 -6.98 -15.86
CA ARG A 174 5.54 -8.24 -16.45
C ARG A 174 5.75 -8.12 -17.96
N HIS A 175 4.78 -7.52 -18.67
CA HIS A 175 4.88 -7.30 -20.11
C HIS A 175 6.04 -6.34 -20.46
N ALA A 176 6.21 -5.24 -19.71
CA ALA A 176 7.33 -4.31 -19.90
C ALA A 176 8.72 -4.95 -19.66
N LEU A 177 8.76 -5.98 -18.82
CA LEU A 177 9.97 -6.77 -18.56
C LEU A 177 10.25 -7.84 -19.63
N GLY A 178 9.29 -8.15 -20.52
CA GLY A 178 9.41 -9.16 -21.58
C GLY A 178 9.02 -10.57 -21.13
N GLY A 179 8.23 -10.69 -20.06
CA GLY A 179 7.62 -11.95 -19.60
C GLY A 179 6.19 -12.14 -20.09
#